data_AF-A0A5R2NA40-F1
#
_entry.id   AF-A0A5R2NA40-F1
#
_cell.length_a   1.000
_cell.length_b   1.000
_cell.length_c   1.000
_cell.angle_alpha   90.00
_cell.angle_beta   90.00
_cell.angle_gamma   90.00
#
_symmetry.space_group_name_H-M   'P 1'
#
loop_
_entity.id
_entity.type
_entity.pdbx_description
1 polymer ?
#
loop_
_entity_poly.entity_id
_entity_poly.type
_entity_poly.pdbx_seq_one_letter_code
_entity_poly.pdbx_strand_id
1 'polypeptide(L)' 'MRADAQRNLDTLLQAAMAVFATSGVDAPVREIAEKAGVGIGTLYRHFPQRSDLIAAVFRREIDGCADAASVLSAGHEPF' A
#
# COMPACT_ATOMS: atom_id res chain seq x y z
N MET A 1 -19.18 -5.87 5.68
CA MET A 1 -18.17 -6.95 5.58
C MET A 1 -17.19 -6.81 4.42
N ARG A 2 -17.60 -6.56 3.16
CA ARG A 2 -16.62 -6.29 2.07
C ARG A 2 -15.92 -4.93 2.19
N ALA A 3 -16.67 -3.88 2.54
CA ALA A 3 -16.11 -2.54 2.71
C ALA A 3 -15.08 -2.47 3.86
N ASP A 4 -15.33 -3.19 4.96
CA ASP A 4 -14.42 -3.23 6.12
C ASP A 4 -13.13 -3.97 5.79
N ALA A 5 -13.22 -5.10 5.08
CA ALA A 5 -12.06 -5.85 4.61
C ALA A 5 -11.20 -5.02 3.64
N GLN A 6 -11.84 -4.25 2.75
CA GLN A 6 -11.13 -3.37 1.83
C GLN A 6 -10.40 -2.22 2.56
N ARG A 7 -11.09 -1.54 3.50
CA ARG A 7 -10.46 -0.48 4.30
C ARG A 7 -9.30 -0.99 5.14
N ASN A 8 -9.40 -2.21 5.66
CA ASN A 8 -8.32 -2.85 6.40
C ASN A 8 -7.10 -3.12 5.51
N LEU A 9 -7.32 -3.55 4.26
CA LEU A 9 -6.25 -3.74 3.29
C LEU A 9 -5.59 -2.42 2.90
N ASP A 10 -6.38 -1.37 2.66
CA ASP A 10 -5.85 -0.05 2.30
C ASP A 10 -4.99 0.53 3.43
N THR A 11 -5.42 0.36 4.68
CA THR A 11 -4.67 0.79 5.87
C THR A 11 -3.33 0.04 5.98
N LEU A 12 -3.34 -1.27 5.72
CA LEU A 12 -2.12 -2.08 5.70
C LEU A 12 -1.15 -1.62 4.61
N LEU A 13 -1.63 -1.34 3.40
CA LEU A 13 -0.79 -0.86 2.30
C LEU A 13 -0.21 0.54 2.59
N GLN A 14 -0.99 1.43 3.20
CA GLN A 14 -0.48 2.74 3.64
C GLN A 14 0.62 2.61 4.69
N ALA A 15 0.42 1.76 5.69
CA ALA A 15 1.42 1.51 6.73
C ALA A 15 2.70 0.92 6.14
N ALA A 16 2.58 -0.06 5.24
CA ALA A 16 3.71 -0.70 4.58
C ALA A 16 4.54 0.30 3.76
N MET A 17 3.88 1.12 2.94
CA MET A 17 4.55 2.19 2.19
C MET A 17 5.30 3.15 3.11
N ALA A 18 4.65 3.59 4.18
CA ALA A 18 5.25 4.54 5.11
C ALA A 18 6.43 3.95 5.88
N VAL A 19 6.52 2.63 6.04
CA VAL A 19 7.71 1.94 6.59
C VAL A 19 8.78 1.78 5.51
N PHE A 20 8.42 1.39 4.29
CA PHE A 20 9.37 1.25 3.19
C PHE A 20 10.05 2.57 2.85
N ALA A 21 9.33 3.69 2.91
CA ALA A 21 9.87 5.02 2.67
C ALA A 21 10.92 5.44 3.71
N THR A 22 10.81 4.97 4.96
CA THR A 22 11.73 5.35 6.05
C THR A 22 12.87 4.36 6.25
N SER A 23 12.54 3.07 6.16
CA SER A 23 13.38 1.96 6.63
C SER A 23 13.81 1.02 5.49
N GLY A 24 13.38 1.30 4.26
CA GLY A 24 13.65 0.50 3.07
C GLY A 24 12.75 -0.73 2.91
N VAL A 25 12.78 -1.35 1.73
CA VAL A 25 11.92 -2.49 1.37
C VAL A 25 12.23 -3.78 2.14
N ASP A 26 13.33 -3.81 2.89
CA ASP A 26 13.76 -4.94 3.73
C ASP A 26 13.35 -4.80 5.21
N ALA A 27 12.69 -3.70 5.58
CA ALA A 27 12.23 -3.44 6.94
C ALA A 27 11.44 -4.61 7.57
N PRO A 28 11.54 -4.87 8.88
CA PRO A 28 10.83 -6.01 9.48
C PRO A 28 9.32 -5.95 9.26
N VAL A 29 8.72 -7.05 8.81
CA VAL A 29 7.25 -7.17 8.60
C VAL A 29 6.46 -6.87 9.90
N ARG A 30 7.09 -7.09 11.06
CA ARG A 30 6.54 -6.73 12.36
C ARG A 30 6.28 -5.23 12.51
N GLU A 31 7.19 -4.39 12.04
CA GLU A 31 7.04 -2.93 12.10
C GLU A 31 5.84 -2.46 11.27
N ILE A 32 5.65 -3.07 10.10
CA ILE A 32 4.50 -2.83 9.23
C ILE A 32 3.20 -3.24 9.92
N ALA A 33 3.16 -4.44 10.50
CA ALA A 33 1.99 -4.97 11.19
C ALA A 33 1.59 -4.11 12.40
N GLU A 34 2.57 -3.69 13.20
CA GLU A 34 2.39 -2.78 14.34
C GLU A 34 1.85 -1.42 13.88
N LYS A 35 2.42 -0.82 12.84
CA LYS A 35 1.95 0.46 12.28
C LYS A 35 0.55 0.37 11.67
N ALA A 36 0.20 -0.77 11.07
CA ALA A 36 -1.12 -1.03 10.51
C ALA A 36 -2.17 -1.40 11.57
N GLY A 37 -1.78 -1.67 12.81
CA GLY A 37 -2.68 -2.17 13.85
C GLY A 37 -3.23 -3.57 13.56
N VAL A 38 -2.51 -4.40 12.81
CA VAL A 38 -2.93 -5.77 12.44
C VAL A 38 -1.97 -6.82 13.00
N GLY A 39 -2.48 -8.03 13.23
CA GLY A 39 -1.61 -9.16 13.56
C GLY A 39 -0.79 -9.64 12.36
N ILE A 40 0.44 -10.10 12.61
CA ILE A 40 1.34 -10.66 11.59
C ILE A 40 0.67 -11.79 10.78
N GLY A 41 -0.11 -12.66 11.43
CA GLY A 41 -0.85 -13.72 10.75
C GLY A 41 -1.94 -13.21 9.80
N THR A 42 -2.51 -12.04 10.06
CA THR A 42 -3.45 -11.39 9.13
C THR A 42 -2.71 -10.83 7.93
N LEU A 43 -1.55 -10.20 8.14
CA LEU A 43 -0.69 -9.73 7.05
C LEU A 43 -0.31 -10.89 6.11
N TYR A 44 0.22 -12.00 6.63
CA TYR A 44 0.60 -13.15 5.79
C TYR A 44 -0.59 -13.87 5.14
N ARG A 45 -1.80 -13.77 5.71
CA ARG A 45 -3.01 -14.25 5.03
C ARG A 45 -3.36 -13.44 3.79
N HIS A 46 -3.07 -12.13 3.80
CA HIS A 46 -3.25 -11.27 2.63
C HIS A 46 -2.07 -11.35 1.65
N PHE A 47 -0.85 -11.47 2.18
CA PHE A 47 0.40 -11.46 1.44
C PHE A 47 1.26 -12.65 1.88
N PRO A 48 1.04 -13.84 1.30
CA PRO A 48 1.78 -15.05 1.66
C PRO A 48 3.29 -14.86 1.53
N GLN A 49 3.73 -14.08 0.54
CA GLN A 49 5.14 -13.72 0.34
C GLN A 49 5.36 -12.23 0.57
N ARG A 50 6.55 -11.88 1.04
CA ARG A 50 6.98 -10.47 1.17
C ARG A 50 6.91 -9.74 -0.18
N SER A 51 7.26 -10.42 -1.27
CA SER A 51 7.14 -9.91 -2.63
C SER A 51 5.71 -9.52 -2.99
N ASP A 52 4.70 -10.22 -2.49
CA ASP A 52 3.30 -9.92 -2.76
C ASP A 52 2.91 -8.58 -2.12
N LEU A 53 3.35 -8.34 -0.88
CA LEU A 53 3.15 -7.06 -0.19
C LEU A 53 3.86 -5.92 -0.94
N ILE A 54 5.12 -6.14 -1.33
CA ILE A 54 5.91 -5.16 -2.06
C ILE A 54 5.22 -4.80 -3.39
N ALA A 55 4.83 -5.81 -4.18
CA ALA A 55 4.15 -5.61 -5.46
C ALA A 55 2.82 -4.87 -5.29
N ALA A 56 2.05 -5.19 -4.25
CA ALA A 56 0.79 -4.51 -3.97
C ALA A 56 0.97 -3.03 -3.59
N VAL A 57 1.99 -2.71 -2.79
CA VAL A 57 2.33 -1.31 -2.47
C VAL A 57 2.75 -0.57 -3.73
N PHE A 58 3.64 -1.13 -4.55
CA PHE A 58 4.08 -0.49 -5.79
C PHE A 58 2.93 -0.26 -6.76
N ARG A 59 2.06 -1.24 -6.95
CA ARG A 59 0.90 -1.11 -7.82
C ARG A 59 -0.01 0.03 -7.38
N ARG A 60 -0.28 0.12 -6.08
CA ARG A 60 -1.11 1.20 -5.50
C ARG A 60 -0.53 2.59 -5.75
N GLU A 61 0.79 2.75 -5.63
CA GLU A 61 1.44 4.04 -5.89
C GLU A 61 1.42 4.40 -7.38
N ILE A 62 1.64 3.42 -8.26
CA ILE A 62 1.53 3.62 -9.71
C ILE A 62 0.11 4.04 -10.09
N ASP A 63 -0.90 3.33 -9.58
CA ASP A 63 -2.31 3.62 -9.82
C ASP A 63 -2.65 5.04 -9.30
N GLY A 64 -2.19 5.40 -8.09
CA GLY A 64 -2.38 6.75 -7.54
C GLY A 64 -1.72 7.86 -8.36
N CYS A 65 -0.51 7.61 -8.90
CA CYS A 65 0.14 8.55 -9.82
C CYS A 65 -0.65 8.69 -11.14
N ALA A 66 -1.14 7.59 -11.71
CA ALA A 66 -1.92 7.60 -12.94
C ALA A 66 -3.26 8.34 -12.78
N ASP A 67 -3.93 8.15 -11.65
CA ASP A 67 -5.16 8.86 -11.29
C ASP A 67 -4.91 10.36 -11.16
N ALA A 68 -3.84 10.75 -10.46
CA ALA A 68 -3.44 12.16 -10.33
C ALA A 68 -3.10 12.80 -11.68
N ALA A 69 -2.40 12.08 -12.57
CA ALA A 69 -2.10 12.56 -13.92
C ALA A 69 -3.37 12.78 -14.76
N SER A 70 -4.35 11.88 -14.64
CA SER A 70 -5.65 12.02 -15.31
C SER A 70 -6.40 13.26 -14.83
N VAL A 71 -6.37 13.56 -13.52
CA VAL A 71 -6.95 14.78 -12.95
C VAL A 71 -6.23 16.05 -13.43
N LEU A 72 -4.90 16.04 -13.45
CA LEU A 72 -4.09 17.20 -13.84
C LEU A 72 -4.26 17.55 -15.33
N SER A 73 -4.30 16.53 -16.21
CA SER A 73 -4.51 16.70 -17.65
C SER A 73 -5.92 17.20 -17.98
N ALA A 74 -6.93 16.89 -17.17
CA ALA A 74 -8.27 17.46 -17.33
C ALA A 74 -8.32 18.97 -17.01
N GLY A 75 -7.36 19.48 -16.22
CA GLY A 75 -7.27 20.90 -15.85
C GLY A 75 -6.31 21.74 -16.69
N HIS A 76 -5.49 21.12 -17.55
CA HIS A 76 -4.49 21.79 -18.37
C HIS A 76 -4.46 21.15 -19.75
N GLU A 77 -4.82 21.90 -20.81
CA GLU A 77 -4.67 21.38 -22.17
C GLU A 77 -3.19 21.08 -22.45
N PRO A 78 -2.88 19.94 -23.11
CA PRO A 78 -1.53 19.65 -23.56
C PRO A 78 -1.08 20.76 -24.52
N PHE A 79 0.14 21.26 -24.29
CA PHE A 79 0.78 22.28 -25.14
C PHE A 79 0.96 21.80 -26.59
#